data_AF-A0A022MDB1-F1
#
_entry.id   AF-A0A022MDB1-F1
#
_cell.length_a   1.000
_cell.length_b   1.000
_cell.length_c   1.000
_cell.angle_alpha   90.00
_cell.angle_beta   90.00
_cell.angle_gamma   90.00
#
_symmetry.space_group_name_H-M   'P 1'
#
loop_
_entity.id
_entity.type
_entity.pdbx_description
1 polymer ?
#
loop_
_entity_poly.entity_id
_entity_poly.type
_entity_poly.pdbx_seq_one_letter_code
_entity_poly.pdbx_strand_id
1 'polypeptide(L)'
;MRSPALRHVLIHLVTPLLMCLGMGLAYLGAFVTPEPHHLPVAVVGTGPQAKVFAQTVKDAAGDRLDVRTVGSREQAVALLTSRDVDGAYVPGTGTSGADAPELIVASAGSDMSATAVEKVFTPVAARQGLPLKVTDVVPPAPHDPTG
;
A
#
# COMPACT_ATOMS: atom_id res chain seq x y z
N MET A 1 37.69 -12.09 -41.04
CA MET A 1 38.18 -10.69 -41.08
C MET A 1 37.32 -9.85 -40.14
N ARG A 2 37.80 -9.53 -38.94
CA ARG A 2 37.09 -8.59 -38.04
C ARG A 2 37.34 -7.19 -38.58
N SER A 3 36.32 -6.54 -39.14
CA SER A 3 36.49 -5.20 -39.69
C SER A 3 36.81 -4.22 -38.56
N PRO A 4 37.90 -3.43 -38.67
CA PRO A 4 38.32 -2.51 -37.61
C PRO A 4 37.25 -1.45 -37.31
N ALA A 5 36.44 -1.10 -38.31
CA ALA A 5 35.27 -0.22 -38.18
C ALA A 5 34.18 -0.82 -37.25
N LEU A 6 33.86 -2.11 -37.40
CA LEU A 6 32.88 -2.79 -36.54
C LEU A 6 33.34 -2.83 -35.08
N ARG A 7 34.64 -3.07 -34.86
CA ARG A 7 35.23 -3.03 -33.52
C ARG A 7 35.14 -1.63 -32.89
N HIS A 8 35.39 -0.58 -33.66
CA HIS A 8 35.27 0.79 -33.18
C HIS A 8 33.84 1.16 -32.78
N VAL A 9 32.86 0.80 -33.62
CA VAL A 9 31.43 1.02 -33.36
C VAL A 9 30.98 0.26 -32.11
N LEU A 10 31.35 -1.01 -31.97
CA LEU A 10 31.01 -1.83 -30.80
C LEU A 10 31.58 -1.25 -29.51
N ILE A 11 32.83 -0.78 -29.51
CA ILE A 11 33.46 -0.18 -28.31
C ILE A 11 32.71 1.08 -27.87
N HIS A 12 32.25 1.93 -28.80
CA HIS A 12 31.52 3.15 -28.47
C HIS A 12 30.07 2.88 -28.01
N LEU A 13 29.49 1.75 -28.38
CA LEU A 13 28.17 1.30 -27.91
C LEU A 13 28.19 0.74 -26.49
N VAL A 14 29.33 0.21 -26.03
CA VAL A 14 29.45 -0.39 -24.69
C VAL A 14 29.23 0.64 -23.57
N THR A 15 29.80 1.84 -23.68
CA THR A 15 29.66 2.88 -22.65
C THR A 15 28.21 3.33 -22.43
N PRO A 16 27.43 3.75 -23.46
CA PRO A 16 26.02 4.10 -23.26
C PRO A 16 25.16 2.90 -22.85
N LEU A 17 25.47 1.70 -23.33
CA LEU A 17 24.76 0.48 -22.91
C LEU A 17 24.94 0.19 -21.42
N LEU A 18 26.19 0.28 -20.92
CA LEU A 18 26.49 0.13 -19.48
C LEU A 18 25.80 1.21 -18.65
N MET A 19 25.72 2.45 -19.15
CA MET A 19 25.02 3.52 -18.47
C MET A 19 23.50 3.29 -18.43
N CYS A 20 22.88 2.86 -19.53
CA CYS A 20 21.46 2.49 -19.57
C CYS A 20 21.16 1.33 -18.61
N LEU A 21 22.00 0.30 -18.62
CA LEU A 21 21.83 -0.85 -17.72
C LEU A 21 22.02 -0.44 -16.25
N GLY A 22 23.04 0.37 -15.96
CA GLY A 22 23.29 0.91 -14.62
C GLY A 22 22.13 1.74 -14.10
N MET A 23 21.55 2.61 -14.93
CA MET A 23 20.39 3.41 -14.58
C MET A 23 19.14 2.53 -14.35
N GLY A 24 18.92 1.53 -15.20
CA GLY A 24 17.83 0.56 -15.03
C GLY A 24 17.95 -0.23 -13.73
N LEU A 25 19.14 -0.75 -13.43
CA LEU A 25 19.42 -1.48 -12.20
C LEU A 25 19.31 -0.59 -10.96
N ALA A 26 19.76 0.66 -11.04
CA ALA A 26 19.62 1.64 -9.95
C ALA A 26 18.14 1.97 -9.69
N TYR A 27 17.33 2.15 -10.73
CA TYR A 27 15.90 2.38 -10.61
C TYR A 27 15.17 1.16 -10.02
N LEU A 28 15.43 -0.04 -10.53
CA LEU A 28 14.84 -1.28 -10.00
C LEU A 28 15.26 -1.52 -8.54
N GLY A 29 16.52 -1.26 -8.20
CA GLY A 29 17.03 -1.42 -6.84
C GLY A 29 16.43 -0.41 -5.86
N ALA A 30 16.18 0.83 -6.28
CA ALA A 30 15.64 1.88 -5.43
C ALA A 30 14.15 1.72 -5.09
N PHE A 31 13.39 0.99 -5.91
CA PHE A 31 11.92 0.91 -5.78
C PHE A 31 11.37 -0.52 -5.61
N VAL A 32 12.22 -1.51 -5.32
CA VAL A 32 11.77 -2.92 -5.30
C VAL A 32 10.83 -3.26 -4.14
N THR A 33 10.86 -2.47 -3.05
CA THR A 33 9.93 -2.61 -1.91
C THR A 33 9.96 -1.32 -1.07
N PRO A 34 9.20 -0.27 -1.45
CA PRO A 34 9.00 0.85 -0.53
C PRO A 34 8.21 0.36 0.68
N GLU A 35 8.85 0.35 1.85
CA GLU A 35 8.16 0.08 3.10
C GLU A 35 7.46 1.35 3.59
N PRO A 36 6.20 1.25 4.06
CA PRO A 36 5.56 2.40 4.66
C PRO A 36 6.31 2.79 5.94
N HIS A 37 6.40 4.08 6.22
CA HIS A 37 6.93 4.60 7.48
C HIS A 37 5.89 5.53 8.08
N HIS A 38 5.48 5.26 9.31
CA HIS A 38 4.47 6.04 10.04
C HIS A 38 3.15 6.22 9.28
N LEU A 39 2.71 5.21 8.52
CA LEU A 39 1.49 5.32 7.72
C LEU A 39 0.27 5.31 8.66
N PRO A 40 -0.49 6.42 8.78
CA PRO A 40 -1.61 6.51 9.71
C PRO A 40 -2.77 5.64 9.24
N VAL A 41 -3.20 4.70 10.09
CA VAL A 41 -4.32 3.81 9.80
C VAL A 41 -5.31 3.74 10.95
N ALA A 42 -6.58 3.61 10.62
CA ALA A 42 -7.66 3.44 11.58
C ALA A 42 -8.12 1.98 11.67
N VAL A 43 -8.50 1.53 12.87
CA VAL A 43 -9.21 0.27 13.11
C VAL A 43 -10.58 0.62 13.67
N VAL A 44 -11.64 0.15 13.02
CA VAL A 44 -13.01 0.44 13.47
C VAL A 44 -13.41 -0.52 14.60
N GLY A 45 -13.86 0.05 15.72
CA GLY A 45 -14.41 -0.68 16.87
C GLY A 45 -14.22 0.06 18.19
N THR A 46 -15.21 -0.05 19.08
CA THR A 46 -15.26 0.69 20.36
C THR A 46 -14.89 -0.15 21.59
N GLY A 47 -14.70 -1.46 21.43
CA GLY A 47 -14.46 -2.40 22.53
C GLY A 47 -12.97 -2.68 22.85
N PRO A 48 -12.67 -3.32 23.99
CA PRO A 48 -11.33 -3.78 24.34
C PRO A 48 -10.70 -4.68 23.27
N GLN A 49 -11.51 -5.52 22.62
CA GLN A 49 -11.07 -6.38 21.52
C GLN A 49 -10.51 -5.58 20.34
N ALA A 50 -11.15 -4.47 19.97
CA ALA A 50 -10.68 -3.61 18.89
C ALA A 50 -9.34 -2.94 19.25
N LYS A 51 -9.17 -2.53 20.51
CA LYS A 51 -7.90 -1.97 21.01
C LYS A 51 -6.78 -3.01 21.00
N VAL A 52 -7.05 -4.23 21.47
CA VAL A 52 -6.07 -5.34 21.45
C VAL A 52 -5.70 -5.71 20.02
N PHE A 53 -6.67 -5.72 19.10
CA PHE A 53 -6.40 -5.97 17.68
C PHE A 53 -5.55 -4.85 17.08
N ALA A 54 -5.91 -3.59 17.30
CA ALA A 54 -5.13 -2.44 16.86
C ALA A 54 -3.69 -2.48 17.38
N GLN A 55 -3.51 -2.87 18.65
CA GLN A 55 -2.19 -3.04 19.24
C GLN A 55 -1.43 -4.20 18.60
N THR A 56 -2.06 -5.35 18.40
CA THR A 56 -1.44 -6.50 17.70
C THR A 56 -0.99 -6.13 16.29
N VAL A 57 -1.78 -5.34 15.57
CA VAL A 57 -1.42 -4.82 14.25
C VAL A 57 -0.23 -3.87 14.35
N LYS A 58 -0.24 -2.93 15.31
CA LYS A 58 0.89 -2.01 15.54
C LYS A 58 2.17 -2.76 15.90
N ASP A 59 2.10 -3.76 16.77
CA ASP A 59 3.25 -4.55 17.20
C ASP A 59 3.83 -5.39 16.04
N ALA A 60 2.97 -5.92 15.16
CA ALA A 60 3.40 -6.65 13.96
C ALA A 60 3.93 -5.74 12.85
N ALA A 61 3.40 -4.51 12.76
CA ALA A 61 3.80 -3.54 11.75
C ALA A 61 5.03 -2.73 12.16
N GLY A 62 5.26 -2.53 13.46
CA GLY A 62 6.31 -1.66 14.00
C GLY A 62 6.10 -0.21 13.59
N ASP A 63 7.18 0.44 13.17
CA ASP A 63 7.17 1.84 12.71
C ASP A 63 6.56 2.01 11.32
N ARG A 64 6.10 0.93 10.68
CA ARG A 64 5.49 1.02 9.36
C ARG A 64 4.09 1.63 9.39
N LEU A 65 3.33 1.38 10.45
CA LEU A 65 1.95 1.85 10.61
C LEU A 65 1.78 2.60 11.91
N ASP A 66 1.00 3.68 11.89
CA ASP A 66 0.50 4.34 13.09
C ASP A 66 -0.99 4.05 13.25
N VAL A 67 -1.27 3.07 14.11
CA VAL A 67 -2.62 2.49 14.27
C VAL A 67 -3.40 3.23 15.34
N ARG A 68 -4.61 3.67 15.02
CA ARG A 68 -5.58 4.24 15.97
C ARG A 68 -6.92 3.52 15.90
N THR A 69 -7.67 3.47 16.99
CA THR A 69 -9.05 2.94 16.98
C THR A 69 -10.06 4.07 16.77
N VAL A 70 -11.12 3.81 16.01
CA VAL A 70 -12.23 4.74 15.77
C VAL A 70 -13.58 4.08 16.03
N GLY A 71 -14.58 4.88 16.35
CA GLY A 71 -15.86 4.36 16.86
C GLY A 71 -16.77 3.75 15.82
N SER A 72 -16.69 4.19 14.56
CA SER A 72 -17.56 3.71 13.49
C SER A 72 -16.89 3.81 12.11
N ARG A 73 -17.52 3.15 11.13
CA ARG A 73 -17.12 3.19 9.72
C ARG A 73 -17.20 4.62 9.16
N GLU A 74 -18.26 5.35 9.50
CA GLU A 74 -18.49 6.73 9.05
C GLU A 74 -17.42 7.67 9.57
N GLN A 75 -17.00 7.49 10.84
CA GLN A 75 -15.89 8.25 11.39
C GLN A 75 -14.58 7.94 10.66
N ALA A 76 -14.35 6.69 10.29
CA ALA A 76 -13.17 6.30 9.51
C ALA A 76 -13.18 6.94 8.11
N VAL A 77 -14.33 6.94 7.44
CA VAL A 77 -14.51 7.59 6.12
C VAL A 77 -14.26 9.09 6.21
N ALA A 78 -14.74 9.75 7.28
CA ALA A 78 -14.47 11.17 7.51
C ALA A 78 -12.97 11.44 7.64
N LEU A 79 -12.23 10.61 8.40
CA LEU A 79 -10.78 10.74 8.56
C LEU A 79 -10.00 10.48 7.27
N LEU A 80 -10.46 9.53 6.43
CA LEU A 80 -9.89 9.28 5.11
C LEU A 80 -10.10 10.49 4.19
N THR A 81 -11.30 11.06 4.22
CA THR A 81 -11.65 12.23 3.40
C THR A 81 -10.89 13.48 3.84
N SER A 82 -10.66 13.65 5.15
CA SER A 82 -9.83 14.74 5.69
C SER A 82 -8.33 14.50 5.54
N ARG A 83 -7.90 13.32 5.06
CA ARG A 83 -6.49 12.90 4.95
C ARG A 83 -5.77 12.78 6.30
N ASP A 84 -6.52 12.56 7.38
CA ASP A 84 -5.95 12.30 8.70
C ASP A 84 -5.43 10.86 8.82
N VAL A 85 -5.94 9.94 8.00
CA VAL A 85 -5.48 8.55 7.86
C VAL A 85 -5.42 8.18 6.38
N ASP A 86 -4.57 7.22 6.05
CA ASP A 86 -4.37 6.69 4.69
C ASP A 86 -5.17 5.40 4.45
N GLY A 87 -5.70 4.78 5.51
CA GLY A 87 -6.49 3.57 5.43
C GLY A 87 -7.29 3.29 6.69
N ALA A 88 -8.40 2.56 6.54
CA ALA A 88 -9.21 2.12 7.67
C ALA A 88 -9.61 0.65 7.53
N TYR A 89 -9.35 -0.14 8.57
CA TYR A 89 -9.73 -1.53 8.64
C TYR A 89 -10.99 -1.70 9.48
N VAL A 90 -12.03 -2.27 8.89
CA VAL A 90 -13.27 -2.70 9.55
C VAL A 90 -13.17 -4.20 9.78
N PRO A 91 -13.04 -4.66 11.05
CA PRO A 91 -13.06 -6.07 11.37
C PRO A 91 -14.38 -6.72 10.92
N GLY A 92 -14.28 -7.92 10.35
CA GLY A 92 -15.45 -8.73 10.04
C GLY A 92 -16.17 -9.20 11.30
N THR A 93 -17.49 -9.30 11.25
CA THR A 93 -18.36 -9.72 12.37
C THR A 93 -18.68 -11.21 12.40
N GLY A 94 -18.19 -11.99 11.43
CA GLY A 94 -18.62 -13.37 11.20
C GLY A 94 -17.62 -14.21 10.42
N THR A 95 -18.02 -15.45 10.09
CA THR A 95 -17.15 -16.50 9.51
C THR A 95 -17.44 -16.79 8.04
N SER A 96 -18.25 -15.96 7.37
CA SER A 96 -18.70 -16.17 5.98
C SER A 96 -18.76 -14.85 5.22
N GLY A 97 -18.64 -14.91 3.89
CA GLY A 97 -18.27 -13.78 3.01
C GLY A 97 -19.10 -12.48 3.07
N ALA A 98 -20.26 -12.46 3.73
CA ALA A 98 -21.01 -11.22 3.99
C ALA A 98 -20.46 -10.42 5.19
N ASP A 99 -19.77 -11.10 6.12
CA ASP A 99 -19.10 -10.52 7.28
C ASP A 99 -17.57 -10.46 7.08
N ALA A 100 -17.12 -10.44 5.82
CA ALA A 100 -15.70 -10.34 5.52
C ALA A 100 -15.12 -9.02 6.04
N PRO A 101 -13.85 -9.01 6.50
CA PRO A 101 -13.17 -7.78 6.86
C PRO A 101 -13.11 -6.84 5.65
N GLU A 102 -13.36 -5.55 5.90
CA GLU A 102 -13.34 -4.51 4.88
C GLU A 102 -12.15 -3.59 5.14
N LEU A 103 -11.36 -3.32 4.10
CA LEU A 103 -10.39 -2.26 4.07
C LEU A 103 -10.95 -1.09 3.27
N ILE A 104 -10.99 0.08 3.89
CA ILE A 104 -11.45 1.33 3.30
C ILE A 104 -10.24 2.20 3.00
N VAL A 105 -10.16 2.69 1.77
CA VAL A 105 -9.07 3.54 1.28
C VAL A 105 -9.62 4.77 0.56
N ALA A 106 -8.77 5.76 0.30
CA ALA A 106 -9.09 6.96 -0.47
C ALA A 106 -7.99 7.18 -1.52
N SER A 107 -8.09 6.52 -2.68
CA SER A 107 -6.97 6.49 -3.63
C SER A 107 -6.73 7.82 -4.34
N ALA A 108 -7.73 8.70 -4.46
CA ALA A 108 -7.54 10.09 -4.92
C ALA A 108 -6.67 10.94 -3.98
N GLY A 109 -6.48 10.51 -2.73
CA GLY A 109 -5.54 11.13 -1.80
C GLY A 109 -4.10 10.71 -2.08
N SER A 110 -3.90 9.43 -2.36
CA SER A 110 -2.61 8.80 -2.70
C SER A 110 -2.83 7.33 -3.07
N ASP A 111 -2.66 6.97 -4.34
CA ASP A 111 -2.74 5.57 -4.81
C ASP A 111 -1.64 4.69 -4.19
N MET A 112 -0.45 5.27 -4.01
CA MET A 112 0.67 4.62 -3.31
C MET A 112 0.32 4.27 -1.87
N SER A 113 -0.34 5.19 -1.15
CA SER A 113 -0.80 4.92 0.22
C SER A 113 -1.87 3.83 0.24
N ALA A 114 -2.87 3.90 -0.64
CA ALA A 114 -3.92 2.90 -0.74
C ALA A 114 -3.34 1.49 -0.99
N THR A 115 -2.44 1.37 -1.97
CA THR A 115 -1.73 0.12 -2.27
C THR A 115 -0.88 -0.36 -1.11
N ALA A 116 -0.21 0.55 -0.40
CA ALA A 116 0.62 0.23 0.76
C ALA A 116 -0.23 -0.36 1.90
N VAL A 117 -1.34 0.29 2.26
CA VAL A 117 -2.26 -0.23 3.29
C VAL A 117 -2.82 -1.59 2.87
N GLU A 118 -3.25 -1.76 1.62
CA GLU A 118 -3.77 -3.03 1.13
C GLU A 118 -2.75 -4.17 1.28
N LYS A 119 -1.50 -3.94 0.89
CA LYS A 119 -0.41 -4.93 1.06
C LYS A 119 -0.17 -5.29 2.52
N VAL A 120 -0.31 -4.35 3.44
CA VAL A 120 -0.12 -4.61 4.88
C VAL A 120 -1.30 -5.39 5.48
N PHE A 121 -2.54 -5.08 5.11
CA PHE A 121 -3.73 -5.72 5.70
C PHE A 121 -4.17 -7.02 5.00
N THR A 122 -3.74 -7.25 3.76
CA THR A 122 -3.98 -8.54 3.05
C THR A 122 -3.53 -9.76 3.86
N PRO A 123 -2.27 -9.84 4.35
CA PRO A 123 -1.84 -10.98 5.17
C PRO A 123 -2.53 -11.03 6.54
N VAL A 124 -2.98 -9.89 7.06
CA VAL A 124 -3.74 -9.83 8.33
C VAL A 124 -5.12 -10.47 8.16
N ALA A 125 -5.83 -10.15 7.07
CA ALA A 125 -7.11 -10.77 6.73
C ALA A 125 -6.96 -12.25 6.36
N ALA A 126 -5.89 -12.62 5.64
CA ALA A 126 -5.60 -14.01 5.30
C ALA A 126 -5.41 -14.89 6.54
N ARG A 127 -4.80 -14.37 7.62
CA ARG A 127 -4.70 -15.06 8.91
C ARG A 127 -6.04 -15.31 9.59
N GLN A 128 -7.06 -14.52 9.28
CA GLN A 128 -8.44 -14.72 9.76
C GLN A 128 -9.24 -15.67 8.86
N GLY A 129 -8.64 -16.16 7.75
CA GLY A 129 -9.29 -17.11 6.84
C GLY A 129 -10.38 -16.50 5.96
N LEU A 130 -10.46 -15.17 5.86
CA LEU A 130 -11.49 -14.46 5.08
C LEU A 130 -10.84 -13.59 4.00
N PRO A 131 -11.48 -13.45 2.82
CA PRO A 131 -11.01 -12.54 1.79
C PRO A 131 -11.17 -11.09 2.28
N LEU A 132 -10.16 -10.25 2.04
CA LEU A 132 -10.22 -8.82 2.34
C LEU A 132 -11.05 -8.12 1.26
N LYS A 133 -12.14 -7.46 1.66
CA LYS A 133 -12.88 -6.58 0.76
C LYS A 133 -12.24 -5.19 0.76
N VAL A 134 -11.80 -4.70 -0.39
CA VAL A 134 -11.28 -3.32 -0.51
C VAL A 134 -12.38 -2.40 -1.03
N THR A 135 -12.59 -1.25 -0.38
CA THR A 135 -13.58 -0.25 -0.77
C THR A 135 -12.92 1.12 -0.82
N ASP A 136 -12.88 1.71 -2.01
CA ASP A 136 -12.40 3.07 -2.20
C ASP A 136 -13.57 4.05 -2.06
N VAL A 137 -13.48 4.94 -1.07
CA VAL A 137 -14.52 5.95 -0.79
C VAL A 137 -14.26 7.28 -1.46
N VAL A 138 -13.04 7.51 -1.94
CA VAL A 138 -12.66 8.70 -2.71
C VAL A 138 -11.83 8.24 -3.91
N PRO A 139 -12.48 7.62 -4.91
CA PRO A 139 -11.79 7.27 -6.14
C PRO A 139 -11.44 8.55 -6.91
N PRO A 140 -10.38 8.52 -7.72
CA PRO A 140 -10.02 9.65 -8.53
C PRO A 140 -11.05 10.02 -9.59
N ALA A 141 -10.89 11.20 -10.16
CA ALA A 141 -11.74 11.64 -11.25
C ALA A 141 -11.53 10.73 -12.48
N PRO A 142 -12.58 10.36 -13.24
CA PRO A 142 -12.48 9.44 -14.38
C PRO A 142 -11.50 9.85 -15.51
N HIS A 143 -10.99 11.09 -15.48
CA HIS A 143 -10.10 11.67 -16.49
C HIS A 143 -8.86 12.31 -15.88
N ASP A 144 -8.49 11.96 -14.65
CA ASP A 144 -7.23 12.40 -14.08
C ASP A 144 -6.08 11.60 -14.72
N PRO A 145 -5.14 12.24 -15.43
CA PRO A 145 -4.02 11.55 -16.07
C PRO A 145 -2.98 11.02 -15.08
N THR A 146 -3.06 11.39 -13.80
CA THR A 146 -2.11 11.04 -12.75
C THR A 146 -2.64 10.05 -11.72
N GLY A 147 -3.92 9.73 -11.77
CA GLY A 147 -4.63 9.06 -10.68
C GLY A 147 -5.95 9.75 -10.54
#